data_AF-A0AA38JYM6-F1
#
_entry.id   AF-A0AA38JYM6-F1
#
_cell.length_a   1.000
_cell.length_b   1.000
_cell.length_c   1.000
_cell.angle_alpha   90.00
_cell.angle_beta   90.00
_cell.angle_gamma   90.00
#
_symmetry.space_group_name_H-M   'P 1'
#
loop_
_entity.id
_entity.type
_entity.pdbx_description
1 polymer ?
#
loop_
_entity_poly.entity_id
_entity_poly.type
_entity_poly.pdbx_seq_one_letter_code
_entity_poly.pdbx_strand_id
1 'polypeptide(L)'
;MNLAKDTFDEQVGRAIYEEFNIVVILKEQMRVVDQQWRDFLNHLRHGMVEERHIKMLHTLVLGDPTCLPTDFSKSPWNEVSLVTPRHAVREQWNNEALRKHCKTTGRRLYVCTASNAVQKRPLTLIERYALAVRLGKKKSRKNLPDKIEIAVGAKVLVTRNIQTDLDITNGARGEIVEGIVELKFLPLYILVKMARTRAENL
;
A
#
# COMPACT_ATOMS: atom_id res chain seq x y z
N MET A 1 -34.48 6.71 -8.40
CA MET A 1 -34.45 6.04 -7.08
C MET A 1 -35.29 4.79 -7.21
N ASN A 2 -34.78 3.60 -6.86
CA ASN A 2 -35.48 2.34 -7.17
C ASN A 2 -35.38 1.41 -5.96
N LEU A 3 -36.28 1.56 -4.99
CA LEU A 3 -36.41 0.71 -3.79
C LEU A 3 -36.47 -0.79 -4.14
N ALA A 4 -36.81 -1.12 -5.39
CA ALA A 4 -36.82 -2.48 -5.92
C ALA A 4 -35.44 -3.09 -6.19
N LYS A 5 -34.33 -2.33 -6.09
CA LYS A 5 -32.97 -2.82 -6.40
C LYS A 5 -32.06 -3.02 -5.18
N ASP A 6 -32.33 -2.32 -4.09
CA ASP A 6 -31.44 -2.34 -2.92
C ASP A 6 -31.74 -3.57 -2.05
N THR A 7 -30.70 -4.27 -1.63
CA THR A 7 -30.77 -5.40 -0.69
C THR A 7 -31.28 -4.93 0.68
N PHE A 8 -31.80 -5.86 1.49
CA PHE A 8 -32.27 -5.53 2.83
C PHE A 8 -31.18 -4.85 3.69
N ASP A 9 -29.94 -5.34 3.62
CA ASP A 9 -28.81 -4.76 4.36
C ASP A 9 -28.50 -3.32 3.90
N GLU A 10 -28.63 -3.03 2.60
CA GLU A 10 -28.46 -1.67 2.07
C GLU A 10 -29.58 -0.73 2.55
N GLN A 11 -30.81 -1.22 2.66
CA GLN A 11 -31.94 -0.45 3.19
C GLN A 11 -31.78 -0.15 4.68
N VAL A 12 -31.36 -1.14 5.48
CA VAL A 12 -31.07 -0.96 6.92
C VAL A 12 -29.88 -0.01 7.11
N GLY A 13 -28.80 -0.21 6.36
CA GLY A 13 -27.62 0.66 6.42
C GLY A 13 -27.95 2.10 6.06
N ARG A 14 -28.86 2.31 5.10
CA ARG A 14 -29.37 3.62 4.74
C ARG A 14 -30.22 4.23 5.84
N ALA A 15 -31.16 3.47 6.42
CA ALA A 15 -31.98 3.97 7.52
C ALA A 15 -31.10 4.46 8.69
N ILE A 16 -30.10 3.66 9.08
CA ILE A 16 -29.11 4.06 10.11
C ILE A 16 -28.35 5.32 9.70
N TYR A 17 -27.96 5.45 8.43
CA TYR A 17 -27.27 6.64 7.94
C TYR A 17 -28.16 7.90 7.97
N GLU A 18 -29.45 7.75 7.67
CA GLU A 18 -30.41 8.87 7.64
C GLU A 18 -30.79 9.36 9.06
N GLU A 19 -30.56 8.55 10.11
CA GLU A 19 -30.69 8.99 11.52
C GLU A 19 -29.64 10.06 11.91
N PHE A 20 -28.53 10.20 11.16
CA PHE A 20 -27.55 11.25 11.42
C PHE A 20 -28.08 12.62 10.96
N ASN A 21 -28.50 13.45 11.93
CA ASN A 21 -29.08 14.77 11.67
C ASN A 21 -28.06 15.93 11.65
N ILE A 22 -26.82 15.71 12.09
CA ILE A 22 -25.77 16.72 12.15
C ILE A 22 -24.66 16.38 11.17
N VAL A 23 -24.37 17.31 10.25
CA VAL A 23 -23.24 17.22 9.32
C VAL A 23 -22.22 18.31 9.66
N VAL A 24 -21.01 17.89 10.04
CA VAL A 24 -19.89 18.82 10.28
C VAL A 24 -18.97 18.82 9.07
N ILE A 25 -18.78 19.99 8.45
CA ILE A 25 -17.89 20.16 7.29
C ILE A 25 -16.64 20.93 7.72
N LEU A 26 -15.49 20.25 7.70
CA LEU A 26 -14.19 20.89 7.88
C LEU A 26 -13.79 21.63 6.60
N LYS A 27 -13.49 22.92 6.72
CA LYS A 27 -13.18 23.81 5.57
C LYS A 27 -11.69 24.03 5.36
N GLU A 28 -10.86 23.73 6.35
CA GLU A 28 -9.43 24.01 6.31
C GLU A 28 -8.62 22.79 5.84
N GLN A 29 -7.70 23.03 4.89
CA GLN A 29 -6.78 22.01 4.38
C GLN A 29 -5.40 22.16 5.03
N MET A 30 -5.05 21.22 5.90
CA MET A 30 -3.77 21.26 6.64
C MET A 30 -2.60 20.59 5.90
N ARG A 31 -2.87 19.82 4.82
CA ARG A 31 -1.85 19.01 4.15
C ARG A 31 -1.00 19.79 3.14
N VAL A 32 -1.62 20.73 2.43
CA VAL A 32 -1.01 21.43 1.30
C VAL A 32 -1.02 22.91 1.60
N VAL A 33 0.18 23.49 1.78
CA VAL A 33 0.36 24.91 2.12
C VAL A 33 0.48 25.77 0.87
N ASP A 34 0.95 25.20 -0.24
CA ASP A 34 1.08 25.93 -1.50
C ASP A 34 -0.30 26.37 -2.04
N GLN A 35 -0.42 27.66 -2.39
CA GLN A 35 -1.69 28.24 -2.81
C GLN A 35 -2.13 27.76 -4.20
N GLN A 36 -1.18 27.56 -5.12
CA GLN A 36 -1.46 27.10 -6.48
C GLN A 36 -1.99 25.65 -6.47
N TRP A 37 -1.37 24.78 -5.68
CA TRP A 37 -1.84 23.42 -5.46
C TRP A 37 -3.18 23.37 -4.72
N ARG A 38 -3.41 24.25 -3.73
CA ARG A 38 -4.72 24.35 -3.06
C ARG A 38 -5.83 24.75 -4.03
N ASP A 39 -5.59 25.74 -4.88
CA ASP A 39 -6.53 26.16 -5.93
C ASP A 39 -6.88 24.99 -6.85
N PHE A 40 -5.85 24.33 -7.38
CA PHE A 40 -6.02 23.18 -8.27
C PHE A 40 -6.81 22.03 -7.61
N LEU A 41 -6.43 21.60 -6.40
CA LEU A 41 -7.06 20.46 -5.72
C LEU A 41 -8.52 20.72 -5.36
N ASN A 42 -8.87 21.97 -5.01
CA ASN A 42 -10.25 22.37 -4.80
C ASN A 42 -11.05 22.26 -6.09
N HIS A 43 -10.57 22.82 -7.20
CA HIS A 43 -11.24 22.74 -8.49
C HIS A 43 -11.37 21.29 -8.99
N LEU A 44 -10.32 20.48 -8.83
CA LEU A 44 -10.31 19.07 -9.19
C LEU A 44 -11.40 18.27 -8.46
N ARG A 45 -11.60 18.52 -7.16
CA ARG A 45 -12.64 17.84 -6.35
C ARG A 45 -14.05 18.06 -6.92
N HIS A 46 -14.30 19.23 -7.50
CA HIS A 46 -15.60 19.61 -8.07
C HIS A 46 -15.68 19.38 -9.59
N GLY A 47 -14.62 18.86 -10.21
CA GLY A 47 -14.57 18.67 -11.67
C GLY A 47 -14.45 19.98 -12.46
N MET A 48 -14.02 21.08 -11.84
CA MET A 48 -13.93 22.43 -12.43
C MET A 48 -12.49 22.77 -12.86
N VAL A 49 -11.78 21.82 -13.46
CA VAL A 49 -10.37 22.01 -13.81
C VAL A 49 -10.23 22.91 -15.05
N GLU A 50 -9.61 24.07 -14.87
CA GLU A 50 -9.25 25.00 -15.94
C GLU A 50 -7.90 24.72 -16.63
N GLU A 51 -7.67 25.37 -17.79
CA GLU A 51 -6.43 25.25 -18.56
C GLU A 51 -5.16 25.63 -17.77
N ARG A 52 -5.24 26.66 -16.91
CA ARG A 52 -4.12 27.06 -16.05
C ARG A 52 -3.65 25.93 -15.13
N HIS A 53 -4.57 25.08 -14.68
CA HIS A 53 -4.24 23.92 -13.85
C HIS A 53 -3.57 22.81 -14.68
N ILE A 54 -4.01 22.60 -15.92
CA ILE A 54 -3.38 21.63 -16.82
C ILE A 54 -1.94 22.05 -17.14
N LYS A 55 -1.73 23.34 -17.43
CA LYS A 55 -0.40 23.92 -17.62
C LYS A 55 0.51 23.70 -16.40
N MET A 56 -0.02 23.91 -15.19
CA MET A 56 0.71 23.60 -13.95
C MET A 56 1.09 22.11 -13.85
N LEU A 57 0.20 21.19 -14.22
CA LEU A 57 0.52 19.75 -14.18
C LEU A 57 1.56 19.35 -15.23
N HIS A 58 1.55 19.97 -16.41
CA HIS A 58 2.54 19.69 -17.46
C HIS A 58 3.98 19.98 -17.00
N THR A 59 4.19 20.95 -16.10
CA THR A 59 5.53 21.21 -15.54
C THR A 59 6.06 20.05 -14.68
N LEU A 60 5.24 19.04 -14.37
CA LEU A 60 5.61 17.85 -13.61
C LEU A 60 5.76 16.61 -14.51
N VAL A 61 5.39 16.70 -15.78
CA VAL A 61 5.46 15.58 -16.72
C VAL A 61 6.89 15.44 -17.21
N LEU A 62 7.49 14.28 -16.93
CA LEU A 62 8.85 13.99 -17.38
C LEU A 62 8.92 13.98 -18.90
N GLY A 63 9.83 14.79 -19.45
CA GLY A 63 10.01 14.97 -20.89
C GLY A 63 9.25 16.16 -21.49
N ASP A 64 8.41 16.85 -20.72
CA ASP A 64 7.83 18.12 -21.16
C ASP A 64 8.90 19.23 -21.16
N PRO A 65 8.95 20.13 -22.17
CA PRO A 65 9.92 21.23 -22.21
C PRO A 65 9.83 22.20 -21.01
N THR A 66 8.66 22.28 -20.39
CA THR A 66 8.38 23.11 -19.22
C THR A 66 8.62 22.37 -17.89
N CYS A 67 9.08 21.11 -17.95
CA CYS A 67 9.33 20.30 -16.78
C CYS A 67 10.44 20.91 -15.92
N LEU A 68 10.16 21.04 -14.62
CA LEU A 68 11.16 21.53 -13.68
C LEU A 68 12.30 20.49 -13.53
N PRO A 69 13.58 20.91 -13.56
CA PRO A 69 14.70 20.00 -13.39
C PRO A 69 14.58 19.24 -12.07
N THR A 70 14.46 17.91 -12.17
CA THR A 70 14.25 17.03 -11.01
C THR A 70 15.39 16.03 -10.90
N ASP A 71 16.14 16.10 -9.80
CA ASP A 71 17.24 15.19 -9.51
C ASP A 71 16.73 13.98 -8.71
N PHE A 72 16.53 12.85 -9.39
CA PHE A 72 16.03 11.60 -8.79
C PHE A 72 17.02 10.91 -7.85
N SER A 73 18.28 11.38 -7.79
CA SER A 73 19.28 10.83 -6.88
C SER A 73 19.18 11.42 -5.46
N LYS A 74 18.48 12.55 -5.30
CA LYS A 74 18.38 13.30 -4.05
C LYS A 74 17.01 13.21 -3.41
N SER A 75 16.97 13.44 -2.10
CA SER A 75 15.73 13.59 -1.36
C SER A 75 14.94 14.82 -1.86
N PRO A 76 13.60 14.75 -1.95
CA PRO A 76 12.73 13.62 -1.59
C PRO A 76 12.63 12.53 -2.67
N TRP A 77 13.09 12.77 -3.90
CA TRP A 77 12.87 11.94 -5.08
C TRP A 77 13.49 10.54 -5.04
N ASN A 78 14.56 10.35 -4.29
CA ASN A 78 15.16 9.04 -4.08
C ASN A 78 14.35 8.13 -3.12
N GLU A 79 13.36 8.67 -2.42
CA GLU A 79 12.53 7.97 -1.42
C GLU A 79 11.03 7.99 -1.76
N VAL A 80 10.64 8.48 -2.94
CA VAL A 80 9.23 8.62 -3.31
C VAL A 80 8.54 7.27 -3.51
N SER A 81 7.26 7.23 -3.16
CA SER A 81 6.38 6.10 -3.45
C SER A 81 5.74 6.26 -4.83
N LEU A 82 5.75 5.19 -5.63
CA LEU A 82 4.98 5.14 -6.87
C LEU A 82 3.50 4.87 -6.57
N VAL A 83 2.62 5.74 -7.08
CA VAL A 83 1.17 5.51 -7.10
C VAL A 83 0.75 5.12 -8.51
N THR A 84 0.05 4.00 -8.64
CA THR A 84 -0.40 3.49 -9.95
C THR A 84 -1.79 2.85 -9.83
N PRO A 85 -2.66 3.02 -10.84
CA PRO A 85 -3.99 2.39 -10.83
C PRO A 85 -3.93 0.86 -10.99
N ARG A 86 -2.81 0.30 -11.49
CA ARG A 86 -2.70 -1.14 -11.77
C ARG A 86 -1.80 -1.84 -10.77
N HIS A 87 -2.35 -2.85 -10.08
CA HIS A 87 -1.60 -3.68 -9.15
C HIS A 87 -0.39 -4.37 -9.77
N ALA A 88 -0.46 -4.80 -11.04
CA ALA A 88 0.65 -5.45 -11.73
C ALA A 88 1.88 -4.54 -11.87
N VAL A 89 1.66 -3.26 -12.18
CA VAL A 89 2.73 -2.26 -12.28
C VAL A 89 3.37 -2.03 -10.91
N ARG A 90 2.55 -1.94 -9.86
CA ARG A 90 3.03 -1.83 -8.47
C ARG A 90 3.89 -3.04 -8.06
N GLU A 91 3.45 -4.26 -8.38
CA GLU A 91 4.21 -5.49 -8.09
C GLU A 91 5.58 -5.47 -8.79
N GLN A 92 5.61 -5.17 -10.10
CA GLN A 92 6.86 -5.08 -10.86
C GLN A 92 7.79 -4.00 -10.34
N TRP A 93 7.27 -2.79 -10.09
CA TRP A 93 8.04 -1.67 -9.57
C TRP A 93 8.68 -2.01 -8.22
N ASN A 94 7.92 -2.58 -7.29
CA ASN A 94 8.43 -2.93 -5.97
C ASN A 94 9.52 -4.00 -6.05
N ASN A 95 9.36 -5.02 -6.91
CA ASN A 95 10.37 -6.06 -7.10
C ASN A 95 11.67 -5.49 -7.69
N GLU A 96 11.56 -4.64 -8.72
CA GLU A 96 12.74 -4.01 -9.33
C GLU A 96 13.41 -3.01 -8.39
N ALA A 97 12.65 -2.23 -7.62
CA ALA A 97 13.18 -1.35 -6.60
C ALA A 97 13.96 -2.12 -5.53
N LEU A 98 13.43 -3.27 -5.08
CA LEU A 98 14.10 -4.13 -4.11
C LEU A 98 15.38 -4.74 -4.66
N ARG A 99 15.37 -5.22 -5.91
CA ARG A 99 16.55 -5.75 -6.60
C ARG A 99 17.62 -4.69 -6.80
N LYS A 100 17.22 -3.47 -7.20
CA LYS A 100 18.11 -2.31 -7.29
C LYS A 100 18.73 -2.00 -5.93
N HIS A 101 17.93 -1.95 -4.87
CA HIS A 101 18.40 -1.75 -3.50
C HIS A 101 19.46 -2.79 -3.10
N CYS A 102 19.21 -4.08 -3.35
CA CYS A 102 20.17 -5.15 -3.07
C CYS A 102 21.48 -4.98 -3.84
N LYS A 103 21.40 -4.62 -5.13
CA LYS A 103 22.60 -4.36 -5.96
C LYS A 103 23.41 -3.17 -5.46
N THR A 104 22.75 -2.07 -5.09
CA THR A 104 23.44 -0.85 -4.63
C THR A 104 24.04 -1.00 -3.23
N THR A 105 23.35 -1.69 -2.33
CA THR A 105 23.76 -1.80 -0.91
C THR A 105 24.57 -3.06 -0.61
N GLY A 106 24.65 -3.99 -1.56
CA GLY A 106 25.27 -5.31 -1.35
C GLY A 106 24.45 -6.24 -0.43
N ARG A 107 23.21 -5.88 -0.09
CA ARG A 107 22.34 -6.69 0.78
C ARG A 107 21.83 -7.93 0.04
N ARG A 108 21.69 -9.03 0.79
CA ARG A 108 21.19 -10.29 0.25
C ARG A 108 19.67 -10.22 0.05
N LEU A 109 19.21 -10.66 -1.13
CA LEU A 109 17.81 -10.87 -1.43
C LEU A 109 17.39 -12.26 -0.93
N TYR A 110 16.28 -12.32 -0.20
CA TYR A 110 15.68 -13.57 0.26
C TYR A 110 14.34 -13.78 -0.42
N VAL A 111 14.01 -15.03 -0.73
CA VAL A 111 12.73 -15.42 -1.31
C VAL A 111 11.96 -16.26 -0.31
N CYS A 112 10.87 -15.71 0.22
CA CYS A 112 9.95 -16.41 1.11
C CYS A 112 8.82 -17.01 0.29
N THR A 113 8.67 -18.34 0.37
CA THR A 113 7.56 -19.06 -0.29
C THR A 113 6.48 -19.39 0.73
N ALA A 114 5.21 -19.23 0.35
CA ALA A 114 4.08 -19.54 1.19
C ALA A 114 4.02 -21.05 1.48
N SER A 115 3.72 -21.38 2.73
CA SER A 115 3.40 -22.75 3.13
C SER A 115 1.88 -22.93 3.16
N ASN A 116 1.36 -23.81 2.30
CA ASN A 116 -0.07 -24.07 2.20
C ASN A 116 -0.41 -25.43 2.85
N ALA A 117 -1.37 -25.41 3.75
CA ALA A 117 -1.85 -26.59 4.46
C ALA A 117 -3.36 -26.52 4.69
N VAL A 118 -4.03 -27.67 4.73
CA VAL A 118 -5.44 -27.81 5.16
C VAL A 118 -5.39 -28.49 6.52
N GLN A 119 -5.99 -27.91 7.56
CA GLN A 119 -6.00 -28.53 8.91
C GLN A 119 -4.60 -29.02 9.38
N LYS A 120 -3.55 -28.22 9.12
CA LYS A 120 -2.13 -28.53 9.42
C LYS A 120 -1.52 -29.72 8.67
N ARG A 121 -2.26 -30.39 7.78
CA ARG A 121 -1.67 -31.38 6.86
C ARG A 121 -1.22 -30.71 5.55
N PRO A 122 -0.12 -31.18 4.96
CA PRO A 122 0.26 -30.78 3.61
C PRO A 122 -0.86 -31.07 2.60
N LEU A 123 -0.94 -30.22 1.58
CA LEU A 123 -1.88 -30.44 0.47
C LEU A 123 -1.52 -31.72 -0.31
N THR A 124 -2.54 -32.51 -0.64
CA THR A 124 -2.42 -33.63 -1.59
C THR A 124 -2.13 -33.12 -3.00
N LEU A 125 -1.71 -33.99 -3.91
CA LEU A 125 -1.41 -33.59 -5.30
C LEU A 125 -2.63 -32.96 -6.00
N ILE A 126 -3.81 -33.52 -5.77
CA ILE A 126 -5.08 -33.01 -6.33
C ILE A 126 -5.39 -31.62 -5.76
N GLU A 127 -5.19 -31.42 -4.46
CA GLU A 127 -5.43 -30.11 -3.82
C GLU A 127 -4.41 -29.06 -4.26
N ARG A 128 -3.14 -29.44 -4.44
CA ARG A 128 -2.11 -28.55 -5.00
C ARG A 128 -2.48 -28.12 -6.42
N TYR A 129 -2.92 -29.07 -7.25
CA TYR A 129 -3.37 -28.78 -8.61
C TYR A 129 -4.59 -27.85 -8.61
N ALA A 130 -5.60 -28.17 -7.79
CA ALA A 130 -6.79 -27.33 -7.64
C ALA A 130 -6.45 -25.91 -7.15
N LEU A 131 -5.51 -25.79 -6.21
CA LEU A 131 -5.01 -24.51 -5.72
C LEU A 131 -4.30 -23.73 -6.83
N ALA A 132 -3.40 -24.37 -7.58
CA ALA A 132 -2.69 -23.73 -8.69
C ALA A 132 -3.65 -23.22 -9.78
N VAL A 133 -4.65 -24.03 -10.15
CA VAL A 133 -5.70 -23.63 -11.12
C VAL A 133 -6.52 -22.45 -10.58
N ARG A 134 -6.85 -22.44 -9.29
CA ARG A 134 -7.60 -21.34 -8.67
C ARG A 134 -6.78 -20.05 -8.60
N LEU A 135 -5.50 -20.13 -8.25
CA LEU A 135 -4.58 -19.00 -8.24
C LEU A 135 -4.41 -18.39 -9.64
N GLY A 136 -4.40 -19.22 -10.69
CA GLY A 136 -4.34 -18.76 -12.08
C GLY A 136 -5.62 -18.08 -12.59
N LYS A 137 -6.80 -18.44 -12.07
CA LYS A 137 -8.10 -17.95 -12.56
C LYS A 137 -8.68 -16.77 -11.77
N LYS A 138 -8.40 -16.64 -10.47
CA LYS A 138 -8.84 -15.50 -9.64
C LYS A 138 -7.83 -15.24 -8.51
N LYS A 139 -7.00 -14.19 -8.64
CA LYS A 139 -6.37 -13.55 -7.47
C LYS A 139 -7.48 -12.94 -6.61
N SER A 140 -7.96 -13.67 -5.61
CA SER A 140 -8.80 -13.11 -4.54
C SER A 140 -8.10 -11.89 -3.95
N ARG A 141 -8.83 -10.76 -3.80
CA ARG A 141 -8.31 -9.50 -3.24
C ARG A 141 -7.66 -9.63 -1.85
N LYS A 142 -7.85 -10.75 -1.15
CA LYS A 142 -7.43 -10.97 0.25
C LYS A 142 -6.25 -11.94 0.43
N ASN A 143 -5.71 -12.50 -0.66
CA ASN A 143 -4.65 -13.50 -0.56
C ASN A 143 -3.27 -12.85 -0.66
N LEU A 144 -2.36 -13.27 0.22
CA LEU A 144 -0.95 -12.97 0.09
C LEU A 144 -0.38 -13.68 -1.14
N PRO A 145 0.65 -13.12 -1.79
CA PRO A 145 1.32 -13.79 -2.88
C PRO A 145 2.00 -15.08 -2.41
N ASP A 146 2.13 -16.05 -3.32
CA ASP A 146 2.78 -17.34 -3.05
C ASP A 146 4.29 -17.21 -2.82
N LYS A 147 4.90 -16.15 -3.38
CA LYS A 147 6.31 -15.81 -3.18
C LYS A 147 6.46 -14.34 -2.90
N ILE A 148 7.33 -13.99 -1.95
CA ILE A 148 7.69 -12.62 -1.61
C ILE A 148 9.21 -12.51 -1.60
N GLU A 149 9.73 -11.54 -2.33
CA GLU A 149 11.12 -11.12 -2.25
C GLU A 149 11.27 -10.12 -1.09
N ILE A 150 12.27 -10.31 -0.23
CA ILE A 150 12.56 -9.42 0.90
C ILE A 150 14.08 -9.18 1.03
N ALA A 151 14.45 -8.05 1.63
CA ALA A 151 15.82 -7.74 2.00
C ALA A 151 15.86 -6.77 3.19
N VAL A 152 16.98 -6.73 3.91
CA VAL A 152 17.21 -5.71 4.95
C VAL A 152 17.19 -4.31 4.32
N GLY A 153 16.50 -3.37 4.97
CA GLY A 153 16.24 -2.02 4.48
C GLY A 153 15.00 -1.89 3.59
N ALA A 154 14.33 -2.99 3.24
CA ALA A 154 13.14 -2.93 2.40
C ALA A 154 11.96 -2.30 3.14
N LYS A 155 11.28 -1.34 2.50
CA LYS A 155 10.03 -0.76 3.00
C LYS A 155 8.87 -1.73 2.78
N VAL A 156 8.08 -1.95 3.83
CA VAL A 156 6.97 -2.91 3.84
C VAL A 156 5.68 -2.28 4.32
N LEU A 157 4.57 -2.92 3.92
CA LEU A 157 3.22 -2.54 4.32
C LEU A 157 2.53 -3.75 4.95
N VAL A 158 1.93 -3.54 6.11
CA VAL A 158 1.07 -4.53 6.76
C VAL A 158 -0.24 -4.61 5.99
N THR A 159 -0.68 -5.82 5.64
CA THR A 159 -1.89 -6.06 4.82
C THR A 159 -3.07 -6.62 5.61
N ARG A 160 -2.86 -6.93 6.89
CA ARG A 160 -3.88 -7.51 7.80
C ARG A 160 -3.79 -6.83 9.15
N ASN A 161 -4.92 -6.73 9.85
CA ASN A 161 -4.91 -6.27 11.22
C ASN A 161 -4.30 -7.37 12.10
N ILE A 162 -3.18 -7.07 12.74
CA ILE A 162 -2.48 -8.00 13.63
C ILE A 162 -2.79 -7.61 15.07
N GLN A 163 -2.47 -6.36 15.44
CA GLN A 163 -2.73 -5.82 16.77
C GLN A 163 -3.09 -4.34 16.66
N THR A 164 -4.39 -4.05 16.78
CA THR A 164 -4.93 -2.69 16.62
C THR A 164 -4.44 -1.73 17.69
N ASP A 165 -4.26 -2.22 18.92
CA ASP A 165 -3.88 -1.39 20.06
C ASP A 165 -2.46 -0.84 19.92
N LEU A 166 -1.57 -1.61 19.29
CA LEU A 166 -0.19 -1.20 18.96
C LEU A 166 -0.06 -0.47 17.61
N ASP A 167 -1.18 -0.21 16.92
CA ASP A 167 -1.23 0.38 15.58
C ASP A 167 -0.61 -0.51 14.47
N ILE A 168 -0.56 -1.83 14.69
CA ILE A 168 -0.13 -2.82 13.69
C ILE A 168 -1.35 -3.28 12.89
N THR A 169 -1.83 -2.38 12.03
CA THR A 169 -3.06 -2.53 11.26
C THR A 169 -2.79 -2.55 9.75
N ASN A 170 -3.80 -2.94 8.96
CA ASN A 170 -3.72 -2.87 7.51
C ASN A 170 -3.42 -1.43 7.05
N GLY A 171 -2.32 -1.25 6.31
CA GLY A 171 -1.81 0.06 5.89
C GLY A 171 -0.66 0.59 6.75
N ALA A 172 -0.34 -0.05 7.88
CA ALA A 172 0.83 0.31 8.68
C ALA A 172 2.11 0.07 7.89
N ARG A 173 3.07 0.99 7.97
CA ARG A 173 4.33 0.96 7.22
C ARG A 173 5.49 0.62 8.13
N GLY A 174 6.50 -0.05 7.58
CA GLY A 174 7.72 -0.33 8.29
C GLY A 174 8.90 -0.58 7.36
N GLU A 175 10.03 -0.90 7.95
CA GLU A 175 11.26 -1.24 7.26
C GLU A 175 11.83 -2.54 7.85
N ILE A 176 12.23 -3.47 7.00
CA ILE A 176 12.87 -4.71 7.44
C ILE A 176 14.24 -4.35 8.03
N VAL A 177 14.47 -4.72 9.28
CA VAL A 177 15.74 -4.50 9.97
C VAL A 177 16.40 -5.83 10.29
N GLU A 178 17.73 -5.83 10.25
CA GLU A 178 18.54 -6.95 10.74
C GLU A 178 18.51 -6.89 12.27
N GLY A 179 18.03 -7.96 12.92
CA GLY A 179 18.10 -8.05 14.38
C GLY A 179 19.33 -8.82 14.81
N ILE A 180 20.11 -8.23 15.70
CA ILE A 180 20.91 -8.99 16.65
C ILE A 180 19.93 -9.44 17.73
N VAL A 181 19.28 -10.57 17.49
CA VAL A 181 18.66 -11.34 18.57
C VAL A 181 19.38 -12.67 18.51
N GLU A 182 20.00 -13.09 19.62
CA GLU A 182 20.60 -14.41 19.75
C GLU A 182 19.53 -15.47 19.44
N LEU A 183 19.54 -15.88 18.19
CA LEU A 183 18.61 -16.83 17.64
C LEU A 183 19.26 -18.20 17.75
N LYS A 184 18.76 -19.03 18.68
CA LYS A 184 19.17 -20.43 18.81
C LYS A 184 18.95 -21.26 17.53
N PHE A 185 18.18 -20.76 16.57
CA PHE A 185 17.82 -21.45 15.33
C PHE A 185 17.83 -20.48 14.13
N LEU A 186 17.99 -21.02 12.91
CA LEU A 186 17.84 -20.26 11.66
C LEU A 186 16.60 -19.35 11.71
N PRO A 187 16.63 -18.11 11.18
CA PRO A 187 15.64 -17.10 11.49
C PRO A 187 14.23 -17.53 11.07
N LEU A 188 13.42 -17.90 12.07
CA LEU A 188 11.99 -18.19 11.94
C LEU A 188 11.14 -16.92 11.78
N TYR A 189 11.74 -15.75 12.00
CA TYR A 189 11.04 -14.48 12.00
C TYR A 189 11.83 -13.39 11.27
N ILE A 190 11.09 -12.39 10.79
CA ILE A 190 11.62 -11.16 10.17
C ILE A 190 11.28 -10.02 11.11
N LEU A 191 12.27 -9.20 11.44
CA LEU A 191 12.08 -8.01 12.25
C LEU A 191 11.77 -6.83 11.35
N VAL A 192 10.74 -6.07 11.73
CA VAL A 192 10.29 -4.89 11.00
C VAL A 192 10.23 -3.73 11.98
N LYS A 193 11.02 -2.69 11.71
CA LYS A 193 10.92 -1.41 12.41
C LYS A 193 9.73 -0.66 11.84
N MET A 194 8.67 -0.54 12.63
CA MET A 194 7.45 0.16 12.23
C MET A 194 7.68 1.69 12.22
N ALA A 195 7.08 2.38 11.25
CA ALA A 195 7.20 3.84 11.13
C ALA A 195 6.42 4.59 12.22
N ARG A 196 5.36 3.96 12.73
CA ARG A 196 4.56 4.42 13.86
C ARG A 196 4.08 3.19 14.62
N THR A 197 4.13 3.27 15.95
CA THR A 197 3.44 2.36 16.87
C THR A 197 2.86 3.20 17.99
N ARG A 198 1.76 2.72 18.58
CA ARG A 198 1.31 3.20 19.89
C ARG A 198 1.93 2.28 20.93
N ALA A 199 3.22 2.44 21.20
CA ALA A 199 3.75 1.93 22.45
C ALA A 199 3.42 2.99 23.50
N GLU A 200 2.50 2.69 24.42
CA GLU A 200 2.45 3.43 25.67
C GLU A 200 3.83 3.33 26.31
N ASN A 201 4.37 4.45 26.81
CA ASN A 201 5.62 4.43 27.55
C ASN A 201 5.44 3.49 28.75
N LEU A 202 5.96 2.26 28.64
CA LEU A 202 6.16 1.35 29.76
C LEU A 202 7.42 1.77 30.53
#